data_AF-A0A5W1ZY09-F1
#
_entry.id   AF-A0A5W1ZY09-F1
#
_cell.length_a   1.000
_cell.length_b   1.000
_cell.length_c   1.000
_cell.angle_alpha   90.00
_cell.angle_beta   90.00
_cell.angle_gamma   90.00
#
_symmetry.space_group_name_H-M   'P 1'
#
loop_
_entity.id
_entity.type
_entity.pdbx_description
1 polymer ?
#
loop_
_entity_poly.entity_id
_entity_poly.type
_entity_poly.pdbx_seq_one_letter_code
_entity_poly.pdbx_strand_id
1 'polypeptide(L)'
;MKMPNNHMYASLLSYKNLKMAHQGSNLRSITEFSLYSDSQPIGAVDDDSVYCFLNMLPRITKQSTVAPSITVRTKWYSDLNNMILSSSQSHTKDYHGGWYNDEIAALSSLLLGVRFHAGSITRHYDYYTGDFGRIQAESSFPPVLEFKHNKPIVPNAIKEIDITNLKELNNLHLLSEKNFNHLIRAARSYQNALWICESSPNMSWLLMVSALECAANQWAKSNASKEERFKHAKPELYEKLDTNEFRHLISIIANEFKDSFGATKKFVDFCLYFLPDEPQVRPKVGRIDWGKESLSTTFKKIYNYRSKALHGGQPFPEPMCSYPEVWDGYIAERARACSTLGGTWLNEDVPINLNTFNFMTHSILNQWWQSLLPS
;
A
#
# COMPACT_ATOMS: atom_id res chain seq x y z
N MET A 1 7.32 1.24 -45.98
CA MET A 1 7.75 0.48 -44.80
C MET A 1 7.00 1.04 -43.59
N LYS A 2 5.93 0.37 -43.14
CA LYS A 2 5.16 0.83 -41.96
C LYS A 2 5.95 0.45 -40.70
N MET A 3 6.49 1.44 -39.99
CA MET A 3 6.94 1.25 -38.61
C MET A 3 5.73 0.80 -37.78
N PRO A 4 5.83 -0.23 -36.92
CA PRO A 4 4.80 -0.46 -35.92
C PRO A 4 4.91 0.67 -34.90
N ASN A 5 4.05 1.69 -35.04
CA ASN A 5 3.88 2.77 -34.07
C ASN A 5 3.26 2.20 -32.79
N ASN A 6 4.06 1.49 -32.00
CA ASN A 6 3.66 0.95 -30.71
C ASN A 6 3.75 2.06 -29.66
N HIS A 7 2.93 3.10 -29.84
CA HIS A 7 2.83 4.18 -28.87
C HIS A 7 2.34 3.58 -27.55
N MET A 8 3.10 3.80 -26.48
CA MET A 8 2.76 3.33 -25.14
C MET A 8 1.96 4.41 -24.42
N TYR A 9 0.93 4.04 -23.66
CA TYR A 9 0.25 4.99 -22.78
C TYR A 9 1.23 5.56 -21.74
N ALA A 10 1.06 6.85 -21.40
CA ALA A 10 1.78 7.51 -20.33
C ALA A 10 1.25 7.04 -18.95
N SER A 11 1.59 5.80 -18.60
CA SER A 11 1.17 5.08 -17.39
C SER A 11 2.33 4.25 -16.85
N LEU A 12 2.36 3.94 -15.56
CA LEU A 12 3.41 3.10 -14.94
C LEU A 12 4.81 3.68 -15.25
N LEU A 13 4.93 4.99 -15.11
CA LEU A 13 6.04 5.76 -15.68
C LEU A 13 7.37 5.44 -15.00
N SER A 14 7.36 5.21 -13.69
CA SER A 14 8.57 4.81 -12.96
C SER A 14 9.11 3.46 -13.50
N TYR A 15 8.25 2.47 -13.63
CA TYR A 15 8.60 1.18 -14.21
C TYR A 15 9.09 1.28 -15.66
N LYS A 16 8.36 2.02 -16.52
CA LYS A 16 8.73 2.17 -17.94
C LYS A 16 10.06 2.90 -18.10
N ASN A 17 10.32 3.93 -17.28
CA ASN A 17 11.57 4.66 -17.30
C ASN A 17 12.76 3.75 -16.96
N LEU A 18 12.64 2.91 -15.92
CA LEU A 18 13.67 1.93 -15.59
C LEU A 18 13.86 0.88 -16.71
N LYS A 19 12.78 0.38 -17.31
CA LYS A 19 12.89 -0.55 -18.46
C LYS A 19 13.70 0.06 -19.61
N MET A 20 13.44 1.33 -19.95
CA MET A 20 14.18 2.04 -20.99
C MET A 20 15.65 2.23 -20.63
N ALA A 21 15.96 2.56 -19.37
CA ALA A 21 17.33 2.67 -18.87
C ALA A 21 18.10 1.35 -19.04
N HIS A 22 17.52 0.24 -18.61
CA HIS A 22 18.13 -1.09 -18.73
C HIS A 22 18.18 -1.63 -20.16
N GLN A 23 17.40 -1.06 -21.08
CA GLN A 23 17.49 -1.35 -22.53
C GLN A 23 18.57 -0.52 -23.25
N GLY A 24 19.33 0.32 -22.52
CA GLY A 24 20.41 1.12 -23.11
C GLY A 24 19.93 2.38 -23.82
N SER A 25 18.75 2.89 -23.47
CA SER A 25 18.27 4.19 -23.98
C SER A 25 19.19 5.32 -23.50
N ASN A 26 19.27 6.40 -24.28
CA ASN A 26 20.05 7.58 -23.88
C ASN A 26 19.34 8.35 -22.76
N LEU A 27 20.13 8.89 -21.82
CA LEU A 27 19.66 9.83 -20.81
C LEU A 27 19.17 11.11 -21.50
N ARG A 28 17.97 11.57 -21.14
CA ARG A 28 17.33 12.76 -21.76
C ARG A 28 17.31 13.95 -20.83
N SER A 29 16.94 13.73 -19.57
CA SER A 29 16.89 14.78 -18.56
C SER A 29 17.03 14.18 -17.17
N ILE A 30 17.20 15.04 -16.17
CA ILE A 30 17.13 14.67 -14.76
C ILE A 30 16.11 15.58 -14.09
N THR A 31 15.28 15.04 -13.22
CA THR A 31 14.33 15.83 -12.41
C THR A 31 14.55 15.61 -10.94
N GLU A 32 14.32 16.64 -10.13
CA GLU A 32 14.31 16.53 -8.68
C GLU A 32 12.95 16.94 -8.12
N PHE A 33 12.47 16.20 -7.13
CA PHE A 33 11.28 16.53 -6.34
C PHE A 33 11.49 16.09 -4.89
N SER A 34 10.72 16.67 -3.97
CA SER A 34 10.81 16.35 -2.54
C SER A 34 9.85 15.23 -2.15
N LEU A 35 10.27 14.36 -1.22
CA LEU A 35 9.37 13.54 -0.42
C LEU A 35 9.19 14.18 0.95
N TYR A 36 7.93 14.41 1.31
CA TYR A 36 7.51 14.88 2.62
C TYR A 36 7.32 13.69 3.55
N SER A 37 7.79 13.80 4.79
CA SER A 37 7.63 12.77 5.82
C SER A 37 7.60 13.38 7.23
N ASP A 38 7.06 12.63 8.18
CA ASP A 38 7.18 12.84 9.63
C ASP A 38 8.20 11.90 10.29
N SER A 39 8.90 11.08 9.50
CA SER A 39 10.01 10.22 9.92
C SER A 39 11.38 10.87 9.67
N GLN A 40 12.40 10.41 10.38
CA GLN A 40 13.76 10.95 10.29
C GLN A 40 14.62 10.07 9.35
N PRO A 41 14.98 10.54 8.15
CA PRO A 41 15.86 9.77 7.27
C PRO A 41 17.32 9.84 7.72
N ILE A 42 18.02 8.72 7.60
CA ILE A 42 19.49 8.58 7.68
C ILE A 42 20.00 7.91 6.39
N GLY A 43 21.30 8.04 6.10
CA GLY A 43 21.90 7.50 4.87
C GLY A 43 21.52 8.29 3.62
N ALA A 44 21.93 7.81 2.44
CA ALA A 44 21.58 8.34 1.13
C ALA A 44 21.84 7.31 0.02
N VAL A 45 21.08 7.38 -1.07
CA VAL A 45 21.40 6.72 -2.35
C VAL A 45 21.84 7.80 -3.32
N ASP A 46 23.13 8.12 -3.31
CA ASP A 46 23.74 9.13 -4.19
C ASP A 46 24.82 8.46 -5.04
N ASP A 47 24.35 7.60 -5.96
CA ASP A 47 25.19 6.88 -6.91
C ASP A 47 24.64 7.03 -8.34
N ASP A 48 25.09 6.19 -9.26
CA ASP A 48 24.69 6.24 -10.67
C ASP A 48 23.31 5.62 -10.98
N SER A 49 22.54 5.24 -9.97
CA SER A 49 21.19 4.70 -10.12
C SER A 49 20.24 5.63 -10.89
N VAL A 50 19.13 5.06 -11.39
CA VAL A 50 18.08 5.83 -12.08
C VAL A 50 17.30 6.68 -11.07
N TYR A 51 17.03 6.12 -9.91
CA TYR A 51 16.44 6.81 -8.76
C TYR A 51 17.46 6.93 -7.64
N CYS A 52 17.81 8.17 -7.33
CA CYS A 52 18.70 8.54 -6.23
C CYS A 52 17.87 9.23 -5.14
N PHE A 53 18.22 8.98 -3.87
CA PHE A 53 17.50 9.44 -2.68
C PHE A 53 18.47 10.22 -1.79
N LEU A 54 18.40 11.54 -1.86
CA LEU A 54 19.31 12.46 -1.18
C LEU A 54 18.68 12.93 0.13
N ASN A 55 19.36 12.70 1.24
CA ASN A 55 18.89 13.13 2.56
C ASN A 55 18.97 14.65 2.71
N MET A 56 17.85 15.28 3.07
CA MET A 56 17.79 16.73 3.26
C MET A 56 18.16 17.18 4.68
N LEU A 57 18.48 16.24 5.58
CA LEU A 57 18.75 16.48 6.99
C LEU A 57 17.63 17.34 7.61
N PRO A 58 16.37 16.87 7.58
CA PRO A 58 15.23 17.69 7.98
C PRO A 58 15.40 18.15 9.42
N ARG A 59 15.24 19.46 9.65
CA ARG A 59 15.20 20.03 11.00
C ARG A 59 13.80 19.84 11.58
N ILE A 60 13.56 18.69 12.21
CA ILE A 60 12.31 18.41 12.90
C ILE A 60 12.30 19.21 14.21
N THR A 61 11.51 20.29 14.25
CA THR A 61 11.44 21.19 15.43
C THR A 61 10.37 20.76 16.43
N LYS A 62 9.40 19.94 16.01
CA LYS A 62 8.37 19.33 16.85
C LYS A 62 8.13 17.89 16.40
N GLN A 63 7.88 17.01 17.37
CA GLN A 63 7.45 15.65 17.06
C GLN A 63 6.16 15.72 16.22
N SER A 64 6.05 14.87 15.20
CA SER A 64 4.85 14.76 14.35
C SER A 64 4.61 15.91 13.35
N THR A 65 5.62 16.71 13.01
CA THR A 65 5.50 17.67 11.88
C THR A 65 6.04 17.07 10.59
N VAL A 66 5.23 17.16 9.53
CA VAL A 66 5.64 16.80 8.17
C VAL A 66 6.59 17.85 7.61
N ALA A 67 7.72 17.41 7.06
CA ALA A 67 8.72 18.26 6.43
C ALA A 67 9.27 17.62 5.14
N PRO A 68 9.76 18.42 4.16
CA PRO A 68 10.54 17.88 3.06
C PRO A 68 11.80 17.22 3.64
N SER A 69 11.94 15.92 3.42
CA SER A 69 12.90 15.07 4.14
C SER A 69 13.92 14.43 3.20
N ILE A 70 13.52 14.14 1.96
CA ILE A 70 14.35 13.48 0.95
C ILE A 70 14.15 14.21 -0.37
N THR A 71 15.22 14.52 -1.09
CA THR A 71 15.16 14.89 -2.51
C THR A 71 15.33 13.63 -3.34
N VAL A 72 14.35 13.34 -4.19
CA VAL A 72 14.43 12.26 -5.17
C VAL A 72 14.95 12.84 -6.47
N ARG A 73 16.11 12.35 -6.90
CA ARG A 73 16.68 12.66 -8.21
C ARG A 73 16.40 11.50 -9.16
N THR A 74 15.68 11.81 -10.24
CA THR A 74 15.28 10.83 -11.25
C THR A 74 15.99 11.12 -12.56
N LYS A 75 16.73 10.13 -13.08
CA LYS A 75 17.27 10.12 -14.43
C LYS A 75 16.19 9.65 -15.42
N TRP A 76 15.85 10.47 -16.42
CA TRP A 76 14.81 10.19 -17.40
C TRP A 76 15.38 9.65 -18.71
N TYR A 77 14.94 8.45 -19.06
CA TYR A 77 15.28 7.74 -20.29
C TYR A 77 14.08 7.62 -21.23
N SER A 78 12.85 7.63 -20.69
CA SER A 78 11.63 7.57 -21.50
C SER A 78 11.33 8.88 -22.21
N ASP A 79 10.91 8.81 -23.48
CA ASP A 79 10.46 9.96 -24.26
C ASP A 79 8.94 10.16 -24.13
N LEU A 80 8.53 11.17 -23.37
CA LEU A 80 7.11 11.51 -23.20
C LEU A 80 6.43 11.89 -24.53
N ASN A 81 7.18 12.39 -25.52
CA ASN A 81 6.61 12.72 -26.83
C ASN A 81 6.19 11.48 -27.62
N ASN A 82 6.74 10.32 -27.28
CA ASN A 82 6.38 9.03 -27.90
C ASN A 82 5.28 8.29 -27.12
N MET A 83 4.74 8.91 -26.06
CA MET A 83 3.70 8.32 -25.23
C MET A 83 2.31 8.90 -25.54
N ILE A 84 1.28 8.07 -25.38
CA ILE A 84 -0.12 8.49 -25.51
C ILE A 84 -0.53 9.16 -24.20
N LEU A 85 -0.68 10.50 -24.25
CA LEU A 85 -1.20 11.33 -23.15
C LEU A 85 -2.71 11.53 -23.24
N SER A 86 -3.26 11.53 -24.45
CA SER A 86 -4.70 11.65 -24.71
C SER A 86 -5.12 10.72 -25.84
N SER A 87 -6.30 10.12 -25.68
CA SER A 87 -6.90 9.20 -26.64
C SER A 87 -8.40 9.45 -26.75
N SER A 88 -9.00 9.09 -27.89
CA SER A 88 -10.46 9.14 -28.10
C SER A 88 -11.22 8.01 -27.40
N GLN A 89 -10.51 7.02 -26.84
CA GLN A 89 -11.05 5.89 -26.09
C GLN A 89 -10.56 5.91 -24.65
N SER A 90 -11.36 5.40 -23.72
CA SER A 90 -10.99 5.28 -22.31
C SER A 90 -9.95 4.18 -22.08
N HIS A 91 -8.91 4.49 -21.31
CA HIS A 91 -7.90 3.52 -20.86
C HIS A 91 -7.75 3.58 -19.35
N THR A 92 -8.39 2.66 -18.64
CA THR A 92 -8.40 2.61 -17.16
C THR A 92 -7.54 1.49 -16.59
N LYS A 93 -6.98 0.62 -17.46
CA LYS A 93 -6.25 -0.58 -17.05
C LYS A 93 -5.05 -0.28 -16.15
N ASP A 94 -4.35 0.82 -16.42
CA ASP A 94 -3.16 1.22 -15.68
C ASP A 94 -3.41 2.29 -14.63
N TYR A 95 -4.67 2.71 -14.47
CA TYR A 95 -5.01 3.78 -13.54
C TYR A 95 -4.78 3.35 -12.09
N HIS A 96 -4.04 4.19 -11.35
CA HIS A 96 -3.78 4.06 -9.91
C HIS A 96 -3.86 5.42 -9.19
N GLY A 97 -4.35 6.47 -9.87
CA GLY A 97 -4.60 7.79 -9.27
C GLY A 97 -3.36 8.57 -8.86
N GLY A 98 -2.28 8.51 -9.63
CA GLY A 98 -1.06 9.29 -9.38
C GLY A 98 -0.14 9.36 -10.60
N TRP A 99 0.87 10.23 -10.54
CA TRP A 99 1.93 10.34 -11.55
C TRP A 99 3.21 9.63 -11.08
N TYR A 100 4.34 9.73 -11.80
CA TYR A 100 5.55 8.97 -11.43
C TYR A 100 6.11 9.33 -10.04
N ASN A 101 5.97 10.58 -9.61
CA ASN A 101 6.41 11.05 -8.29
C ASN A 101 5.55 10.40 -7.18
N ASP A 102 4.24 10.30 -7.41
CA ASP A 102 3.33 9.50 -6.58
C ASP A 102 3.70 8.02 -6.56
N GLU A 103 4.08 7.46 -7.71
CA GLU A 103 4.49 6.06 -7.80
C GLU A 103 5.69 5.78 -6.90
N ILE A 104 6.74 6.62 -7.02
CA ILE A 104 7.94 6.52 -6.19
C ILE A 104 7.63 6.74 -4.71
N ALA A 105 6.83 7.76 -4.36
CA ALA A 105 6.47 8.02 -2.97
C ALA A 105 5.68 6.85 -2.35
N ALA A 106 4.77 6.24 -3.12
CA ALA A 106 3.98 5.09 -2.68
C ALA A 106 4.84 3.86 -2.43
N LEU A 107 5.73 3.54 -3.38
CA LEU A 107 6.65 2.42 -3.28
C LEU A 107 7.65 2.61 -2.15
N SER A 108 8.19 3.82 -1.96
CA SER A 108 9.04 4.15 -0.81
C SER A 108 8.29 4.02 0.52
N SER A 109 7.03 4.46 0.58
CA SER A 109 6.20 4.34 1.78
C SER A 109 5.97 2.88 2.14
N LEU A 110 5.64 2.06 1.13
CA LEU A 110 5.47 0.63 1.28
C LEU A 110 6.78 -0.05 1.70
N LEU A 111 7.91 0.27 1.06
CA LEU A 111 9.17 -0.40 1.35
C LEU A 111 9.62 -0.15 2.80
N LEU A 112 9.58 1.10 3.26
CA LEU A 112 10.09 1.48 4.59
C LEU A 112 9.02 1.45 5.71
N GLY A 113 7.74 1.36 5.35
CA GLY A 113 6.62 1.34 6.31
C GLY A 113 6.47 2.67 7.03
N VAL A 114 6.58 3.78 6.29
CA VAL A 114 6.47 5.15 6.79
C VAL A 114 5.63 6.01 5.86
N ARG A 115 5.21 7.17 6.34
CA ARG A 115 4.47 8.15 5.54
C ARG A 115 5.42 8.92 4.65
N PHE A 116 5.34 8.70 3.34
CA PHE A 116 5.82 9.65 2.35
C PHE A 116 4.69 10.23 1.53
N HIS A 117 4.87 11.48 1.11
CA HIS A 117 4.03 12.14 0.11
C HIS A 117 4.92 12.88 -0.88
N ALA A 118 4.59 12.81 -2.16
CA ALA A 118 5.37 13.49 -3.21
C ALA A 118 5.08 14.99 -3.24
N GLY A 119 6.12 15.80 -3.41
CA GLY A 119 6.01 17.18 -3.85
C GLY A 119 6.00 17.30 -5.37
N SER A 120 5.97 18.54 -5.86
CA SER A 120 6.18 18.83 -7.28
C SER A 120 7.67 18.82 -7.64
N ILE A 121 7.95 18.84 -8.95
CA ILE A 121 9.31 18.96 -9.46
C ILE A 121 9.85 20.34 -9.10
N THR A 122 10.96 20.38 -8.36
CA THR A 122 11.63 21.61 -7.92
C THR A 122 12.90 21.88 -8.70
N ARG A 123 13.41 20.92 -9.48
CA ARG A 123 14.55 21.13 -10.40
C ARG A 123 14.49 20.24 -11.64
N HIS A 124 14.96 20.78 -12.76
CA HIS A 124 15.07 20.08 -14.04
C HIS A 124 16.46 20.29 -14.67
N TYR A 125 17.12 19.22 -15.08
CA TYR A 125 18.37 19.22 -15.82
C TYR A 125 18.13 18.69 -17.23
N ASP A 126 18.49 19.46 -18.24
CA ASP A 126 18.42 19.07 -19.64
C ASP A 126 19.56 19.74 -20.43
N TYR A 127 19.58 19.49 -21.74
CA TYR A 127 20.56 20.06 -22.65
C TYR A 127 20.64 21.61 -22.60
N TYR A 128 19.54 22.28 -22.28
CA TYR A 128 19.44 23.74 -22.23
C TYR A 128 19.75 24.33 -20.86
N THR A 129 19.67 23.55 -19.77
CA THR A 129 19.87 24.06 -18.40
C THR A 129 21.27 23.80 -17.85
N GLY A 130 22.03 22.89 -18.45
CA GLY A 130 23.42 22.59 -18.07
C GLY A 130 23.56 22.04 -16.65
N ASP A 131 24.76 22.17 -16.07
CA ASP A 131 25.15 21.49 -14.83
C ASP A 131 24.40 21.97 -13.58
N PHE A 132 23.86 23.18 -13.59
CA PHE A 132 23.14 23.75 -12.44
C PHE A 132 21.63 23.46 -12.47
N GLY A 133 21.11 23.00 -13.61
CA GLY A 133 19.68 22.79 -13.81
C GLY A 133 18.85 24.07 -13.70
N ARG A 134 17.54 23.96 -13.95
CA ARG A 134 16.56 25.03 -13.77
C ARG A 134 15.72 24.76 -12.54
N ILE A 135 15.77 25.68 -11.58
CA ILE A 135 14.96 25.65 -10.35
C ILE A 135 13.51 26.01 -10.68
N GLN A 136 12.58 25.32 -10.04
CA GLN A 136 11.14 25.58 -10.09
C GLN A 136 10.61 25.72 -8.67
N ALA A 137 9.66 26.63 -8.48
CA ALA A 137 8.97 26.76 -7.21
C ALA A 137 8.08 25.53 -6.97
N GLU A 138 7.97 25.11 -5.71
CA GLU A 138 7.01 24.10 -5.30
C GLU A 138 5.60 24.57 -5.67
N SER A 139 4.92 23.80 -6.51
CA SER A 139 3.55 24.07 -6.96
C SER A 139 2.50 23.30 -6.17
N SER A 140 2.90 22.29 -5.39
CA SER A 140 2.00 21.52 -4.51
C SER A 140 2.07 22.06 -3.09
N PHE A 141 0.92 22.19 -2.43
CA PHE A 141 0.93 22.55 -1.01
C PHE A 141 1.58 21.43 -0.19
N PRO A 142 2.40 21.78 0.83
CA PRO A 142 2.89 20.80 1.78
C PRO A 142 1.70 20.02 2.36
N PRO A 143 1.78 18.68 2.38
CA PRO A 143 0.63 17.88 2.75
C PRO A 143 0.41 17.99 4.27
N VAL A 144 -0.83 18.21 4.66
CA VAL A 144 -1.20 18.41 6.07
C VAL A 144 -1.38 17.05 6.75
N LEU A 145 -0.82 16.91 7.95
CA LEU A 145 -1.00 15.75 8.83
C LEU A 145 -1.36 16.24 10.22
N GLU A 146 -2.56 15.89 10.68
CA GLU A 146 -3.09 16.31 11.97
C GLU A 146 -3.21 15.13 12.93
N PHE A 147 -2.68 15.32 14.14
CA PHE A 147 -2.71 14.30 15.19
C PHE A 147 -3.75 14.67 16.24
N LYS A 148 -4.79 13.84 16.38
CA LYS A 148 -5.79 14.07 17.42
C LYS A 148 -5.12 13.97 18.79
N HIS A 149 -5.21 15.04 19.58
CA HIS A 149 -4.60 15.16 20.92
C HIS A 149 -3.06 14.97 20.95
N ASN A 150 -2.35 15.25 19.86
CA ASN A 150 -0.89 15.03 19.75
C ASN A 150 -0.45 13.59 20.05
N LYS A 151 -1.32 12.59 19.84
CA LYS A 151 -0.99 11.17 19.99
C LYS A 151 -1.15 10.46 18.66
N PRO A 152 -0.11 9.75 18.17
CA PRO A 152 -0.22 8.99 16.94
C PRO A 152 -1.08 7.73 17.12
N ILE A 153 -1.97 7.50 16.17
CA ILE A 153 -2.73 6.25 16.04
C ILE A 153 -1.85 5.13 15.51
N VAL A 154 -0.89 5.47 14.63
CA VAL A 154 0.06 4.53 14.04
C VAL A 154 1.49 4.97 14.37
N PRO A 155 1.94 4.84 15.64
CA PRO A 155 3.27 5.25 16.07
C PRO A 155 4.42 4.54 15.33
N ASN A 156 4.23 3.30 14.86
CA ASN A 156 5.29 2.57 14.14
C ASN A 156 5.64 3.16 12.75
N ALA A 157 4.82 4.07 12.23
CA ALA A 157 5.10 4.83 11.01
C ALA A 157 5.97 6.07 11.26
N ILE A 158 6.24 6.42 12.53
CA ILE A 158 7.11 7.54 12.95
C ILE A 158 8.38 6.96 13.53
N LYS A 159 9.47 6.96 12.74
CA LYS A 159 10.73 6.34 13.16
C LYS A 159 11.92 6.95 12.43
N GLU A 160 13.11 6.61 12.90
CA GLU A 160 14.30 6.76 12.09
C GLU A 160 14.30 5.69 10.98
N ILE A 161 14.67 6.08 9.76
CA ILE A 161 14.67 5.20 8.59
C ILE A 161 15.98 5.30 7.83
N ASP A 162 16.55 4.16 7.47
CA ASP A 162 17.69 4.09 6.56
C ASP A 162 17.22 4.13 5.11
N ILE A 163 17.51 5.24 4.42
CA ILE A 163 17.05 5.46 3.04
C ILE A 163 17.94 4.77 2.01
N THR A 164 19.07 4.15 2.40
CA THR A 164 19.86 3.32 1.47
C THR A 164 19.05 2.13 0.94
N ASN A 165 18.09 1.65 1.74
CA ASN A 165 17.18 0.56 1.36
C ASN A 165 16.29 0.94 0.17
N LEU A 166 16.06 2.23 -0.10
CA LEU A 166 15.31 2.69 -1.28
C LEU A 166 16.02 2.37 -2.61
N LYS A 167 17.29 1.95 -2.57
CA LYS A 167 18.01 1.47 -3.76
C LYS A 167 17.28 0.30 -4.43
N GLU A 168 16.54 -0.52 -3.68
CA GLU A 168 15.73 -1.61 -4.21
C GLU A 168 14.69 -1.16 -5.25
N LEU A 169 14.26 0.11 -5.22
CA LEU A 169 13.35 0.65 -6.23
C LEU A 169 13.95 0.63 -7.64
N ASN A 170 15.26 0.61 -7.79
CA ASN A 170 15.90 0.46 -9.10
C ASN A 170 15.72 -0.95 -9.68
N ASN A 171 15.30 -1.95 -8.90
CA ASN A 171 15.04 -3.32 -9.34
C ASN A 171 13.61 -3.53 -9.90
N LEU A 172 12.75 -2.50 -9.90
CA LEU A 172 11.37 -2.63 -10.40
C LEU A 172 11.29 -3.06 -11.88
N HIS A 173 12.35 -2.81 -12.67
CA HIS A 173 12.44 -3.27 -14.06
C HIS A 173 12.48 -4.80 -14.19
N LEU A 174 12.77 -5.54 -13.12
CA LEU A 174 12.77 -7.01 -13.14
C LEU A 174 11.35 -7.58 -13.08
N LEU A 175 10.38 -6.79 -12.62
CA LEU A 175 8.99 -7.21 -12.56
C LEU A 175 8.37 -7.30 -13.96
N SER A 176 7.33 -8.14 -14.07
CA SER A 176 6.41 -8.04 -15.21
C SER A 176 5.53 -6.79 -15.04
N GLU A 177 5.09 -6.20 -16.14
CA GLU A 177 4.20 -5.03 -16.12
C GLU A 177 2.90 -5.31 -15.35
N LYS A 178 2.36 -6.53 -15.50
CA LYS A 178 1.17 -6.98 -14.74
C LYS A 178 1.43 -6.98 -13.24
N ASN A 179 2.59 -7.48 -12.80
CA ASN A 179 2.96 -7.51 -11.38
C ASN A 179 3.18 -6.09 -10.86
N PHE A 180 3.90 -5.25 -11.61
CA PHE A 180 4.12 -3.86 -11.24
C PHE A 180 2.80 -3.09 -11.09
N ASN A 181 1.85 -3.28 -12.01
CA ASN A 181 0.52 -2.65 -11.95
C ASN A 181 -0.24 -2.97 -10.65
N HIS A 182 -0.23 -4.23 -10.21
CA HIS A 182 -0.88 -4.61 -8.94
C HIS A 182 -0.09 -4.12 -7.73
N LEU A 183 1.24 -4.19 -7.79
CA LEU A 183 2.12 -3.68 -6.73
C LEU A 183 1.88 -2.19 -6.50
N ILE A 184 1.86 -1.38 -7.56
CA ILE A 184 1.69 0.06 -7.41
C ILE A 184 0.30 0.44 -6.88
N ARG A 185 -0.75 -0.29 -7.29
CA ARG A 185 -2.09 -0.10 -6.74
C ARG A 185 -2.14 -0.42 -5.25
N ALA A 186 -1.56 -1.54 -4.84
CA ALA A 186 -1.45 -1.90 -3.43
C ALA A 186 -0.64 -0.85 -2.64
N ALA A 187 0.51 -0.41 -3.18
CA ALA A 187 1.36 0.60 -2.57
C ALA A 187 0.64 1.96 -2.43
N ARG A 188 -0.13 2.39 -3.44
CA ARG A 188 -0.93 3.62 -3.36
C ARG A 188 -2.02 3.53 -2.31
N SER A 189 -2.75 2.42 -2.25
CA SER A 189 -3.75 2.19 -1.20
C SER A 189 -3.11 2.20 0.20
N TYR A 190 -1.96 1.53 0.37
CA TYR A 190 -1.21 1.51 1.62
C TYR A 190 -0.72 2.89 2.05
N GLN A 191 -0.06 3.62 1.13
CA GLN A 191 0.42 4.98 1.36
C GLN A 191 -0.74 5.91 1.78
N ASN A 192 -1.85 5.89 1.05
CA ASN A 192 -3.01 6.71 1.37
C ASN A 192 -3.60 6.33 2.74
N ALA A 193 -3.63 5.03 3.07
CA ALA A 193 -4.09 4.57 4.38
C ALA A 193 -3.22 5.12 5.51
N LEU A 194 -1.90 5.06 5.37
CA LEU A 194 -0.97 5.63 6.34
C LEU A 194 -1.09 7.14 6.46
N TRP A 195 -1.32 7.84 5.35
CA TRP A 195 -1.41 9.30 5.35
C TRP A 195 -2.63 9.80 6.13
N ILE A 196 -3.78 9.13 5.97
CA ILE A 196 -5.04 9.56 6.59
C ILE A 196 -5.32 8.90 7.95
N CYS A 197 -4.47 8.01 8.44
CA CYS A 197 -4.77 7.24 9.66
C CYS A 197 -4.97 8.11 10.89
N GLU A 198 -4.29 9.25 10.96
CA GLU A 198 -4.33 10.17 12.11
C GLU A 198 -5.62 11.01 12.14
N SER A 199 -6.15 11.39 10.97
CA SER A 199 -7.36 12.22 10.84
C SER A 199 -8.63 11.41 10.57
N SER A 200 -8.51 10.23 9.95
CA SER A 200 -9.61 9.37 9.51
C SER A 200 -9.25 7.88 9.58
N PRO A 201 -9.05 7.34 10.81
CA PRO A 201 -8.66 5.95 11.02
C PRO A 201 -9.64 4.93 10.44
N ASN A 202 -10.95 5.22 10.43
CA ASN A 202 -11.96 4.36 9.80
C ASN A 202 -11.71 4.17 8.30
N MET A 203 -11.35 5.24 7.58
CA MET A 203 -11.00 5.15 6.16
C MET A 203 -9.65 4.48 5.96
N SER A 204 -8.70 4.70 6.88
CA SER A 204 -7.41 4.01 6.85
C SER A 204 -7.56 2.48 6.89
N TRP A 205 -8.43 1.96 7.77
CA TRP A 205 -8.76 0.53 7.80
C TRP A 205 -9.24 0.01 6.44
N LEU A 206 -10.15 0.74 5.77
CA LEU A 206 -10.66 0.36 4.45
C LEU A 206 -9.54 0.32 3.40
N LEU A 207 -8.64 1.31 3.41
CA LEU A 207 -7.56 1.41 2.44
C LEU A 207 -6.45 0.37 2.69
N MET A 208 -6.13 0.05 3.94
CA MET A 208 -5.18 -1.05 4.27
C MET A 208 -5.74 -2.40 3.83
N VAL A 209 -7.02 -2.69 4.12
CA VAL A 209 -7.67 -3.91 3.65
C VAL A 209 -7.68 -3.94 2.12
N SER A 210 -7.99 -2.82 1.45
CA SER A 210 -7.97 -2.72 -0.01
C SER A 210 -6.58 -2.97 -0.62
N ALA A 211 -5.51 -2.51 0.04
CA ALA A 211 -4.13 -2.76 -0.39
C ALA A 211 -3.82 -4.28 -0.39
N LEU A 212 -4.18 -4.97 0.70
CA LEU A 212 -4.05 -6.41 0.83
C LEU A 212 -4.95 -7.18 -0.16
N GLU A 213 -6.19 -6.73 -0.37
CA GLU A 213 -7.10 -7.31 -1.37
C GLU A 213 -6.54 -7.20 -2.78
N CYS A 214 -5.94 -6.05 -3.13
CA CYS A 214 -5.30 -5.84 -4.43
C CYS A 214 -4.16 -6.84 -4.67
N ALA A 215 -3.28 -7.02 -3.67
CA ALA A 215 -2.20 -7.99 -3.73
C ALA A 215 -2.71 -9.43 -3.76
N ALA A 216 -3.68 -9.77 -2.90
CA ALA A 216 -4.29 -11.10 -2.83
C ALA A 216 -4.94 -11.52 -4.15
N ASN A 217 -5.57 -10.59 -4.87
CA ASN A 217 -6.17 -10.86 -6.17
C ASN A 217 -5.14 -11.24 -7.24
N GLN A 218 -3.95 -10.65 -7.19
CA GLN A 218 -2.85 -11.01 -8.09
C GLN A 218 -2.13 -12.29 -7.65
N TRP A 219 -1.98 -12.50 -6.34
CA TRP A 219 -1.34 -13.69 -5.79
C TRP A 219 -2.17 -14.96 -5.96
N ALA A 220 -3.50 -14.86 -5.83
CA ALA A 220 -4.40 -16.00 -5.79
C ALA A 220 -4.24 -16.87 -7.06
N LYS A 221 -3.45 -17.94 -6.92
CA LYS A 221 -3.36 -19.03 -7.90
C LYS A 221 -4.73 -19.66 -7.95
N SER A 222 -5.49 -19.41 -9.02
CA SER A 222 -6.87 -19.85 -9.15
C SER A 222 -6.96 -21.36 -9.37
N ASN A 223 -6.69 -22.15 -8.34
CA ASN A 223 -6.81 -23.61 -8.41
C ASN A 223 -8.16 -24.10 -7.87
N ALA A 224 -8.83 -23.32 -7.00
CA ALA A 224 -10.16 -23.66 -6.51
C ALA A 224 -11.24 -23.34 -7.55
N SER A 225 -12.10 -24.32 -7.82
CA SER A 225 -13.23 -24.21 -8.74
C SER A 225 -14.24 -23.18 -8.22
N LYS A 226 -15.11 -22.67 -9.11
CA LYS A 226 -16.13 -21.67 -8.73
C LYS A 226 -17.08 -22.23 -7.66
N GLU A 227 -17.40 -23.52 -7.75
CA GLU A 227 -18.29 -24.22 -6.84
C GLU A 227 -17.65 -24.43 -5.46
N GLU A 228 -16.35 -24.73 -5.40
CA GLU A 228 -15.60 -24.79 -4.14
C GLU A 228 -15.57 -23.43 -3.42
N ARG A 229 -15.41 -22.34 -4.19
CA ARG A 229 -15.49 -20.98 -3.63
C ARG A 229 -16.88 -20.67 -3.09
N PHE A 230 -17.92 -21.10 -3.78
CA PHE A 230 -19.29 -20.95 -3.32
C PHE A 230 -19.54 -21.74 -2.03
N LYS A 231 -19.15 -23.03 -1.98
CA LYS A 231 -19.25 -23.89 -0.79
C LYS A 231 -18.58 -23.26 0.42
N HIS A 232 -17.37 -22.72 0.24
CA HIS A 232 -16.65 -22.08 1.35
C HIS A 232 -17.26 -20.73 1.76
N ALA A 233 -17.82 -19.96 0.82
CA ALA A 233 -18.37 -18.64 1.12
C ALA A 233 -19.74 -18.72 1.81
N LYS A 234 -20.56 -19.72 1.47
CA LYS A 234 -21.93 -19.90 1.97
C LYS A 234 -22.22 -21.38 2.22
N PRO A 235 -21.58 -22.01 3.22
CA PRO A 235 -21.69 -23.46 3.44
C PRO A 235 -23.13 -23.91 3.68
N GLU A 236 -23.88 -23.19 4.52
CA GLU A 236 -25.28 -23.52 4.82
C GLU A 236 -26.21 -23.45 3.60
N LEU A 237 -25.99 -22.48 2.70
CA LEU A 237 -26.77 -22.36 1.47
C LEU A 237 -26.37 -23.45 0.47
N TYR A 238 -25.08 -23.77 0.40
CA TYR A 238 -24.58 -24.85 -0.44
C TYR A 238 -25.20 -26.19 -0.02
N GLU A 239 -25.22 -26.50 1.28
CA GLU A 239 -25.83 -27.74 1.79
C GLU A 239 -27.32 -27.84 1.47
N LYS A 240 -28.06 -26.71 1.53
CA LYS A 240 -29.48 -26.68 1.15
C LYS A 240 -29.70 -26.92 -0.36
N LEU A 241 -28.73 -26.55 -1.20
CA LEU A 241 -28.80 -26.70 -2.65
C LEU A 241 -28.21 -28.03 -3.15
N ASP A 242 -27.42 -28.74 -2.35
CA ASP A 242 -26.80 -30.02 -2.69
C ASP A 242 -27.80 -31.18 -2.55
N THR A 243 -28.98 -31.01 -3.16
CA THR A 243 -30.03 -32.01 -3.28
C THR A 243 -30.28 -32.30 -4.76
N ASN A 244 -30.79 -33.49 -5.11
CA ASN A 244 -31.00 -33.89 -6.50
C ASN A 244 -31.86 -32.91 -7.32
N GLU A 245 -32.77 -32.19 -6.66
CA GLU A 245 -33.66 -31.22 -7.30
C GLU A 245 -32.95 -29.90 -7.64
N PHE A 246 -32.05 -29.42 -6.76
CA PHE A 246 -31.47 -28.07 -6.86
C PHE A 246 -29.98 -28.03 -7.21
N ARG A 247 -29.30 -29.19 -7.32
CA ARG A 247 -27.86 -29.27 -7.56
C ARG A 247 -27.39 -28.52 -8.81
N HIS A 248 -28.21 -28.46 -9.85
CA HIS A 248 -27.91 -27.73 -11.09
C HIS A 248 -27.76 -26.20 -10.86
N LEU A 249 -28.40 -25.64 -9.82
CA LEU A 249 -28.31 -24.22 -9.48
C LEU A 249 -26.95 -23.85 -8.88
N ILE A 250 -26.23 -24.81 -8.31
CA ILE A 250 -24.91 -24.58 -7.69
C ILE A 250 -23.94 -23.98 -8.72
N SER A 251 -23.89 -24.55 -9.92
CA SER A 251 -22.98 -24.07 -10.98
C SER A 251 -23.37 -22.68 -11.49
N ILE A 252 -24.67 -22.42 -11.64
CA ILE A 252 -25.21 -21.13 -12.09
C ILE A 252 -24.89 -20.04 -11.06
N ILE A 253 -25.21 -20.28 -9.79
CA ILE A 253 -24.95 -19.34 -8.69
C ILE A 253 -23.45 -19.11 -8.51
N ALA A 254 -22.65 -20.18 -8.55
CA ALA A 254 -21.19 -20.06 -8.44
C ALA A 254 -20.58 -19.26 -9.60
N ASN A 255 -21.15 -19.33 -10.80
CA ASN A 255 -20.69 -18.56 -11.96
C ASN A 255 -21.11 -17.09 -11.90
N GLU A 256 -22.35 -16.81 -11.49
CA GLU A 256 -22.89 -15.44 -11.36
C GLU A 256 -22.13 -14.63 -10.31
N PHE A 257 -21.85 -15.25 -9.16
CA PHE A 257 -21.18 -14.59 -8.04
C PHE A 257 -19.69 -14.92 -7.94
N LYS A 258 -19.06 -15.35 -9.04
CA LYS A 258 -17.65 -15.78 -9.07
C LYS A 258 -16.65 -14.73 -8.55
N ASP A 259 -17.02 -13.45 -8.66
CA ASP A 259 -16.19 -12.31 -8.25
C ASP A 259 -16.44 -11.92 -6.78
N SER A 260 -17.55 -12.37 -6.19
CA SER A 260 -17.92 -12.15 -4.78
C SER A 260 -17.53 -13.34 -3.89
N PHE A 261 -17.74 -14.57 -4.38
CA PHE A 261 -17.42 -15.77 -3.63
C PHE A 261 -15.91 -16.00 -3.54
N GLY A 262 -15.45 -16.14 -2.29
CA GLY A 262 -14.05 -16.43 -1.98
C GLY A 262 -13.17 -15.19 -1.86
N ALA A 263 -13.68 -13.96 -1.97
CA ALA A 263 -12.88 -12.75 -1.72
C ALA A 263 -12.28 -12.74 -0.31
N THR A 264 -13.11 -13.05 0.70
CA THR A 264 -12.66 -13.24 2.09
C THR A 264 -11.63 -14.36 2.22
N LYS A 265 -11.85 -15.50 1.56
CA LYS A 265 -10.91 -16.63 1.61
C LYS A 265 -9.56 -16.24 1.00
N LYS A 266 -9.55 -15.64 -0.19
CA LYS A 266 -8.34 -15.16 -0.85
C LYS A 266 -7.58 -14.17 0.03
N PHE A 267 -8.29 -13.20 0.62
CA PHE A 267 -7.71 -12.23 1.54
C PHE A 267 -7.05 -12.91 2.74
N VAL A 268 -7.76 -13.81 3.43
CA VAL A 268 -7.25 -14.52 4.60
C VAL A 268 -6.07 -15.43 4.23
N ASP A 269 -6.21 -16.23 3.18
CA ASP A 269 -5.17 -17.17 2.74
C ASP A 269 -3.89 -16.41 2.32
N PHE A 270 -4.03 -15.26 1.64
CA PHE A 270 -2.91 -14.39 1.30
C PHE A 270 -2.21 -13.83 2.54
N CYS A 271 -2.97 -13.26 3.49
CA CYS A 271 -2.42 -12.69 4.71
C CYS A 271 -1.69 -13.74 5.56
N LEU A 272 -2.23 -14.97 5.62
CA LEU A 272 -1.60 -16.07 6.36
C LEU A 272 -0.37 -16.66 5.66
N TYR A 273 -0.32 -16.59 4.32
CA TYR A 273 0.81 -17.08 3.54
C TYR A 273 2.06 -16.20 3.72
N PHE A 274 1.88 -14.88 3.69
CA PHE A 274 2.96 -13.88 3.84
C PHE A 274 3.03 -13.29 5.26
N LEU A 275 2.49 -14.00 6.24
CA LEU A 275 2.46 -13.52 7.61
C LEU A 275 3.89 -13.32 8.15
N PRO A 276 4.23 -12.18 8.76
CA PRO A 276 5.52 -12.01 9.41
C PRO A 276 5.61 -12.81 10.71
N ASP A 277 6.84 -13.00 11.17
CA ASP A 277 7.10 -13.50 12.52
C ASP A 277 6.56 -12.51 13.56
N GLU A 278 6.26 -13.02 14.75
CA GLU A 278 5.86 -12.17 15.87
C GLU A 278 6.99 -11.19 16.24
N PRO A 279 6.68 -9.93 16.59
CA PRO A 279 7.68 -8.98 17.02
C PRO A 279 8.48 -9.51 18.22
N GLN A 280 9.77 -9.20 18.29
CA GLN A 280 10.60 -9.62 19.42
C GLN A 280 10.25 -8.89 20.71
N VAL A 281 9.85 -7.62 20.59
CA VAL A 281 9.46 -6.77 21.72
C VAL A 281 7.95 -6.66 21.76
N ARG A 282 7.33 -7.21 22.82
CA ARG A 282 5.87 -7.33 22.93
C ARG A 282 5.40 -7.00 24.34
N PRO A 283 4.20 -6.41 24.49
CA PRO A 283 3.64 -6.15 25.81
C PRO A 283 3.20 -7.47 26.49
N LYS A 284 3.21 -7.53 27.82
CA LYS A 284 2.66 -8.68 28.56
C LYS A 284 1.14 -8.61 28.58
N VAL A 285 0.60 -7.46 29.00
CA VAL A 285 -0.82 -7.14 28.91
C VAL A 285 -1.12 -6.61 27.51
N GLY A 286 -2.20 -7.06 26.88
CA GLY A 286 -2.59 -6.57 25.55
C GLY A 286 -1.91 -7.19 24.35
N ARG A 287 -1.20 -8.28 24.59
CA ARG A 287 -0.67 -9.17 23.57
C ARG A 287 -1.82 -9.84 22.80
N ILE A 288 -1.67 -10.01 21.49
CA ILE A 288 -2.52 -10.90 20.69
C ILE A 288 -1.85 -12.27 20.50
N ASP A 289 -2.64 -13.28 20.19
CA ASP A 289 -2.08 -14.58 19.79
C ASP A 289 -1.71 -14.55 18.30
N TRP A 290 -0.44 -14.85 18.00
CA TRP A 290 0.11 -14.86 16.64
C TRP A 290 0.01 -16.23 15.96
N GLY A 291 -0.62 -17.21 16.61
CA GLY A 291 -0.97 -18.48 15.97
C GLY A 291 -1.83 -18.28 14.73
N LYS A 292 -1.56 -19.06 13.68
CA LYS A 292 -2.27 -18.93 12.37
C LYS A 292 -3.79 -19.04 12.50
N GLU A 293 -4.30 -19.87 13.41
CA GLU A 293 -5.74 -20.02 13.65
C GLU A 293 -6.36 -18.76 14.26
N SER A 294 -5.71 -18.18 15.27
CA SER A 294 -6.13 -16.93 15.91
C SER A 294 -6.11 -15.76 14.93
N LEU A 295 -5.03 -15.64 14.14
CA LEU A 295 -4.91 -14.60 13.13
C LEU A 295 -5.89 -14.80 11.97
N SER A 296 -6.18 -16.04 11.56
CA SER A 296 -7.24 -16.34 10.59
C SER A 296 -8.59 -15.79 11.05
N THR A 297 -8.92 -15.99 12.33
CA THR A 297 -10.15 -15.49 12.94
C THR A 297 -10.17 -13.96 12.97
N THR A 298 -9.03 -13.34 13.32
CA THR A 298 -8.86 -11.88 13.33
C THR A 298 -9.05 -11.29 11.93
N PHE A 299 -8.41 -11.85 10.90
CA PHE A 299 -8.54 -11.38 9.51
C PHE A 299 -9.96 -11.53 8.98
N LYS A 300 -10.66 -12.64 9.27
CA LYS A 300 -12.08 -12.80 8.93
C LYS A 300 -12.93 -11.69 9.58
N LYS A 301 -12.66 -11.36 10.85
CA LYS A 301 -13.38 -10.32 11.59
C LYS A 301 -13.12 -8.91 11.01
N ILE A 302 -11.87 -8.59 10.67
CA ILE A 302 -11.51 -7.33 9.98
C ILE A 302 -12.21 -7.22 8.62
N TYR A 303 -12.21 -8.30 7.83
CA TYR A 303 -12.87 -8.32 6.54
C TYR A 303 -14.39 -8.08 6.66
N ASN A 304 -15.02 -8.68 7.68
CA ASN A 304 -16.42 -8.43 8.01
C ASN A 304 -16.68 -6.96 8.38
N TYR A 305 -15.81 -6.34 9.18
CA TYR A 305 -15.92 -4.91 9.50
C TYR A 305 -15.80 -4.03 8.25
N ARG A 306 -14.85 -4.32 7.37
CA ARG A 306 -14.73 -3.64 6.06
C ARG A 306 -16.01 -3.75 5.25
N SER A 307 -16.60 -4.95 5.19
CA SER A 307 -17.87 -5.17 4.48
C SER A 307 -19.02 -4.35 5.09
N LYS A 308 -19.14 -4.33 6.42
CA LYS A 308 -20.17 -3.54 7.12
C LYS A 308 -19.99 -2.03 6.91
N ALA A 309 -18.76 -1.53 6.94
CA ALA A 309 -18.45 -0.13 6.72
C ALA A 309 -18.81 0.33 5.30
N LEU A 310 -18.49 -0.47 4.29
CA LEU A 310 -18.75 -0.12 2.90
C LEU A 310 -20.22 -0.28 2.49
N HIS A 311 -20.90 -1.33 2.96
CA HIS A 311 -22.26 -1.65 2.50
C HIS A 311 -23.35 -1.23 3.46
N GLY A 312 -23.07 -1.20 4.76
CA GLY A 312 -24.03 -0.83 5.80
C GLY A 312 -23.79 0.55 6.41
N GLY A 313 -22.71 1.25 6.02
CA GLY A 313 -22.33 2.54 6.59
C GLY A 313 -21.90 2.48 8.06
N GLN A 314 -21.78 1.29 8.65
CA GLN A 314 -21.37 1.12 10.04
C GLN A 314 -19.83 1.16 10.14
N PRO A 315 -19.23 2.19 10.79
CA PRO A 315 -17.78 2.32 10.84
C PRO A 315 -17.11 1.16 11.59
N PHE A 316 -15.80 1.03 11.42
CA PHE A 316 -14.97 0.16 12.25
C PHE A 316 -15.17 0.49 13.75
N PRO A 317 -15.03 -0.51 14.65
CA PRO A 317 -15.08 -0.28 16.08
C PRO A 317 -14.21 0.89 16.52
N GLU A 318 -14.76 1.80 17.32
CA GLU A 318 -14.04 3.00 17.78
C GLU A 318 -12.70 2.66 18.45
N PRO A 319 -12.60 1.63 19.31
CA PRO A 319 -11.32 1.31 19.95
C PRO A 319 -10.23 0.87 18.98
N MET A 320 -10.59 0.28 17.84
CA MET A 320 -9.64 -0.09 16.79
C MET A 320 -9.16 1.12 15.98
N CYS A 321 -9.87 2.24 16.09
CA CYS A 321 -9.57 3.52 15.44
C CYS A 321 -8.83 4.50 16.36
N SER A 322 -8.60 4.13 17.61
CA SER A 322 -7.94 4.97 18.61
C SER A 322 -6.44 4.66 18.73
N TYR A 323 -5.70 5.59 19.33
CA TYR A 323 -4.28 5.38 19.62
C TYR A 323 -4.09 4.15 20.51
N PRO A 324 -3.03 3.35 20.28
CA PRO A 324 -2.80 2.16 21.08
C PRO A 324 -2.44 2.54 22.52
N GLU A 325 -2.97 1.81 23.50
CA GLU A 325 -2.58 2.00 24.88
C GLU A 325 -1.13 1.55 25.11
N VAL A 326 -0.48 2.11 26.13
CA VAL A 326 0.83 1.68 26.59
C VAL A 326 0.64 0.89 27.88
N TRP A 327 1.02 -0.38 27.87
CA TRP A 327 0.94 -1.29 29.00
C TRP A 327 2.32 -1.88 29.28
N ASP A 328 2.75 -1.84 30.55
CA ASP A 328 4.07 -2.30 30.97
C ASP A 328 5.24 -1.65 30.21
N GLY A 329 5.06 -0.41 29.74
CA GLY A 329 6.04 0.32 28.95
C GLY A 329 6.07 -0.03 27.45
N TYR A 330 5.18 -0.91 26.99
CA TYR A 330 5.10 -1.35 25.60
C TYR A 330 3.75 -0.99 24.97
N ILE A 331 3.75 -0.78 23.66
CA ILE A 331 2.54 -0.49 22.89
C ILE A 331 1.69 -1.77 22.83
N ALA A 332 0.43 -1.68 23.28
CA ALA A 332 -0.54 -2.77 23.20
C ALA A 332 -0.74 -3.20 21.74
N GLU A 333 -1.02 -4.48 21.50
CA GLU A 333 -1.29 -4.99 20.15
C GLU A 333 -2.79 -5.07 19.85
N ARG A 334 -3.58 -5.34 20.89
CA ARG A 334 -5.03 -5.31 20.85
C ARG A 334 -5.57 -3.91 21.13
N ALA A 335 -6.80 -3.66 20.69
CA ALA A 335 -7.57 -2.52 21.16
C ALA A 335 -8.30 -2.88 22.47
N ARG A 336 -8.68 -1.85 23.25
CA ARG A 336 -9.35 -2.02 24.54
C ARG A 336 -10.85 -1.97 24.38
N ALA A 337 -11.57 -2.97 24.91
CA ALA A 337 -13.02 -2.95 24.99
C ALA A 337 -13.52 -1.67 25.70
N CYS A 338 -14.54 -1.03 25.13
CA CYS A 338 -15.11 0.19 25.70
C CYS A 338 -16.57 0.40 25.27
N SER A 339 -17.23 1.36 25.92
CA SER A 339 -18.51 1.93 25.50
C SER A 339 -18.31 3.42 25.23
N THR A 340 -18.58 3.86 24.00
CA THR A 340 -18.44 5.27 23.61
C THR A 340 -19.26 5.56 22.35
N LEU A 341 -19.61 6.84 22.13
CA LEU A 341 -20.31 7.32 20.93
C LEU A 341 -21.56 6.50 20.54
N GLY A 342 -22.29 5.98 21.53
CA GLY A 342 -23.48 5.14 21.32
C GLY A 342 -23.21 3.68 20.95
N GLY A 343 -21.94 3.26 20.91
CA GLY A 343 -21.52 1.87 20.70
C GLY A 343 -20.96 1.22 21.98
N THR A 344 -20.95 -0.11 22.01
CA THR A 344 -20.28 -0.92 23.04
C THR A 344 -19.59 -2.09 22.35
N TRP A 345 -18.32 -2.31 22.68
CA TRP A 345 -17.50 -3.35 22.09
C TRP A 345 -16.85 -4.19 23.19
N LEU A 346 -17.00 -5.50 23.08
CA LEU A 346 -16.34 -6.46 23.96
C LEU A 346 -14.92 -6.77 23.48
N ASN A 347 -14.15 -7.47 24.30
CA ASN A 347 -12.77 -7.84 23.98
C ASN A 347 -12.65 -8.63 22.66
N GLU A 348 -13.65 -9.44 22.34
CA GLU A 348 -13.73 -10.19 21.09
C GLU A 348 -13.98 -9.29 19.88
N ASP A 349 -14.62 -8.13 20.05
CA ASP A 349 -14.96 -7.17 18.99
C ASP A 349 -13.79 -6.34 18.52
N VAL A 350 -12.74 -6.24 19.33
CA VAL A 350 -11.61 -5.36 19.07
C VAL A 350 -10.30 -6.16 19.10
N PRO A 351 -10.15 -7.16 18.19
CA PRO A 351 -9.09 -8.16 18.30
C PRO A 351 -7.68 -7.59 18.10
N ILE A 352 -7.54 -6.44 17.43
CA ILE A 352 -6.26 -5.83 17.07
C ILE A 352 -6.45 -4.31 16.90
N ASN A 353 -5.41 -3.51 17.16
CA ASN A 353 -5.43 -2.07 16.87
C ASN A 353 -4.80 -1.75 15.50
N LEU A 354 -5.04 -0.53 15.00
CA LEU A 354 -4.58 -0.10 13.67
C LEU A 354 -3.05 -0.09 13.55
N ASN A 355 -2.33 0.27 14.62
CA ASN A 355 -0.86 0.24 14.63
C ASN A 355 -0.30 -1.17 14.35
N THR A 356 -0.86 -2.19 15.01
CA THR A 356 -0.43 -3.58 14.85
C THR A 356 -0.84 -4.12 13.48
N PHE A 357 -2.04 -3.75 13.01
CA PHE A 357 -2.46 -4.12 11.67
C PHE A 357 -1.62 -3.44 10.57
N ASN A 358 -1.16 -2.21 10.79
CA ASN A 358 -0.20 -1.55 9.91
C ASN A 358 1.10 -2.35 9.80
N PHE A 359 1.67 -2.79 10.94
CA PHE A 359 2.88 -3.62 10.95
C PHE A 359 2.71 -4.91 10.14
N MET A 360 1.59 -5.60 10.33
CA MET A 360 1.27 -6.82 9.57
C MET A 360 1.11 -6.50 8.08
N THR A 361 0.34 -5.46 7.73
CA THR A 361 0.06 -5.06 6.35
C THR A 361 1.35 -4.71 5.61
N HIS A 362 2.20 -3.88 6.23
CA HIS A 362 3.53 -3.50 5.73
C HIS A 362 4.38 -4.73 5.42
N SER A 363 4.48 -5.64 6.39
CA SER A 363 5.31 -6.83 6.26
C SER A 363 4.78 -7.82 5.21
N ILE A 364 3.48 -8.09 5.22
CA ILE A 364 2.80 -8.97 4.26
C ILE A 364 3.03 -8.50 2.82
N LEU A 365 2.80 -7.20 2.57
CA LEU A 365 2.95 -6.63 1.24
C LEU A 365 4.42 -6.62 0.77
N ASN A 366 5.39 -6.39 1.65
CA ASN A 366 6.80 -6.48 1.28
C ASN A 366 7.26 -7.91 1.02
N GLN A 367 6.86 -8.89 1.84
CA GLN A 367 7.16 -10.29 1.54
C GLN A 367 6.55 -10.72 0.19
N TRP A 368 5.32 -10.28 -0.09
CA TRP A 368 4.71 -10.49 -1.39
C TRP A 368 5.50 -9.82 -2.51
N TRP A 369 5.88 -8.55 -2.38
CA TRP A 369 6.72 -7.86 -3.37
C TRP A 369 8.01 -8.63 -3.64
N GLN A 370 8.76 -9.02 -2.61
CA GLN A 370 9.99 -9.80 -2.77
C GLN A 370 9.74 -11.11 -3.54
N SER A 371 8.60 -11.78 -3.32
CA SER A 371 8.23 -12.98 -4.08
C SER A 371 7.94 -12.75 -5.57
N LEU A 372 7.75 -11.50 -6.00
CA LEU A 372 7.55 -11.14 -7.41
C LEU A 372 8.87 -10.92 -8.16
N LEU A 373 9.97 -10.70 -7.44
CA LEU A 373 11.30 -10.53 -8.02
C LEU A 373 11.88 -11.90 -8.40
N PRO A 374 12.71 -11.97 -9.46
CA PRO A 374 13.43 -13.19 -9.79
C PRO A 374 14.35 -13.59 -8.63
N SER A 375 14.38 -14.89 -8.31
CA SER A 375 15.23 -15.47 -7.25
C SER A 375 16.72 -15.43 -7.58
#